data_AF-A0A0Q9C1C8-F1
#
_entry.id   AF-A0A0Q9C1C8-F1
#
_cell.length_a   1.000
_cell.length_b   1.000
_cell.length_c   1.000
_cell.angle_alpha   90.00
_cell.angle_beta   90.00
_cell.angle_gamma   90.00
#
_symmetry.space_group_name_H-M   'P 1'
#
loop_
_entity.id
_entity.type
_entity.pdbx_description
1 polymer ?
#
loop_
_entity_poly.entity_id
_entity_poly.type
_entity_poly.pdbx_seq_one_letter_code
_entity_poly.pdbx_strand_id
1 'polypeptide(L)'
;MADYESLIPQRKGLGGLLAPVAGFGVTFSSMFKPTVTEQYPFEKVPTKPRYHGRHQLNRYEDGLEKCIGCELCAWACPADAIYVEGADNSALPDGAHRSPGERYGSVYQINYLRCIFCGLCIEACPTRALTMTNEYELTGPTREGLIWEKEDLLAPLREGMLAAPHPMVPGTTDTDYYRGEVTGPVPEQIDWVREHRPDDPTLPPVVDPAAARRPEVRKVVR
;
A
#
# COMPACT_ATOMS: atom_id res chain seq x y z
N MET A 1 -39.03 35.74 1.66
CA MET A 1 -37.89 35.24 2.44
C MET A 1 -38.20 35.52 3.89
N ALA A 2 -38.31 34.49 4.74
CA ALA A 2 -38.46 34.69 6.17
C ALA A 2 -37.12 35.16 6.74
N ASP A 3 -37.14 36.15 7.62
CA ASP A 3 -35.94 36.62 8.29
C ASP A 3 -35.35 35.49 9.14
N TYR A 4 -34.02 35.43 9.17
CA TYR A 4 -33.30 34.47 10.02
C TYR A 4 -33.53 34.81 11.49
N GLU A 5 -34.17 33.90 12.23
CA GLU A 5 -34.29 33.96 13.68
C GLU A 5 -33.28 33.00 14.32
N SER A 6 -32.32 33.55 15.06
CA SER A 6 -31.31 32.77 15.77
C SER A 6 -31.94 31.94 16.89
N LEU A 7 -31.73 30.62 16.85
CA LEU A 7 -32.06 29.71 17.97
C LEU A 7 -31.15 29.89 19.20
N ILE A 8 -30.06 30.65 19.08
CA ILE A 8 -29.16 30.96 20.19
C ILE A 8 -29.82 32.00 21.09
N PRO A 9 -30.05 31.70 22.39
CA PRO A 9 -30.63 32.66 23.33
C PRO A 9 -29.72 33.89 23.47
N GLN A 10 -30.28 35.07 23.19
CA GLN A 10 -29.54 36.33 23.33
C GLN A 10 -29.36 36.68 24.80
N ARG A 11 -28.12 36.93 25.22
CA ARG A 11 -27.83 37.41 26.59
C ARG A 11 -28.42 38.81 26.77
N LYS A 12 -29.33 38.97 27.72
CA LYS A 12 -30.00 40.25 28.05
C LYS A 12 -29.28 40.97 29.21
N GLY A 13 -29.44 42.29 29.29
CA GLY A 13 -28.90 43.12 30.38
C GLY A 13 -27.38 43.24 30.38
N LEU A 14 -26.77 43.28 31.57
CA LEU A 14 -25.33 43.48 31.76
C LEU A 14 -24.47 42.43 31.02
N GLY A 15 -24.97 41.20 30.89
CA GLY A 15 -24.31 40.11 30.19
C GLY A 15 -24.26 40.27 28.67
N GLY A 16 -25.15 41.06 28.07
CA GLY A 16 -25.08 41.44 26.66
C GLY A 16 -24.16 42.65 26.44
N LEU A 17 -24.21 43.62 27.36
CA LEU A 17 -23.44 44.86 27.29
C LEU A 17 -21.92 44.63 27.50
N LEU A 18 -21.55 43.69 28.38
CA LEU A 18 -20.16 43.30 28.63
C LEU A 18 -19.68 42.14 27.74
N ALA A 19 -20.52 41.61 26.86
CA ALA A 19 -20.15 40.48 26.00
C ALA A 19 -18.91 40.74 25.11
N PRO A 20 -18.73 41.93 24.49
CA PRO A 20 -17.53 42.23 23.71
C PRO A 20 -16.26 42.21 24.58
N VAL A 21 -16.34 42.75 25.79
CA VAL A 21 -15.23 42.79 26.76
C VAL A 21 -14.88 41.39 27.26
N ALA A 22 -15.90 40.55 27.52
CA ALA A 22 -15.69 39.16 27.90
C ALA A 22 -14.94 38.36 26.80
N GLY A 23 -15.20 38.64 25.51
CA GLY A 23 -14.46 38.05 24.39
C GLY A 23 -12.97 38.43 24.36
N PHE A 24 -12.66 39.69 24.66
CA PHE A 24 -11.26 40.12 24.82
C PHE A 24 -10.57 39.40 25.99
N GLY A 25 -11.28 39.12 27.09
CA GLY A 25 -10.76 38.33 28.20
C GLY A 25 -10.33 36.90 27.81
N VAL A 26 -11.11 36.21 26.97
CA VAL A 26 -10.76 34.88 26.44
C VAL A 26 -9.53 34.95 25.53
N THR A 27 -9.45 36.00 24.71
CA THR A 27 -8.32 36.23 23.80
C THR A 27 -7.04 36.49 24.60
N PHE A 28 -7.09 37.37 25.59
CA PHE A 28 -5.97 37.68 26.46
C PHE A 28 -5.51 36.45 27.25
N SER A 29 -6.45 35.67 27.81
CA SER A 29 -6.11 34.41 28.49
C SER A 29 -5.43 33.40 27.54
N SER A 30 -5.86 33.31 26.29
CA SER A 30 -5.27 32.40 25.31
C SER A 30 -3.87 32.80 24.86
N MET A 31 -3.52 34.09 24.88
CA MET A 31 -2.19 34.60 24.51
C MET A 31 -1.06 34.02 25.38
N PHE A 32 -1.36 33.69 26.64
CA PHE A 32 -0.39 33.11 27.58
C PHE A 32 -0.43 31.59 27.65
N LYS A 33 -1.28 30.92 26.84
CA LYS A 33 -1.30 29.45 26.76
C LYS A 33 -0.22 28.94 25.81
N PRO A 34 0.34 27.75 26.05
CA PRO A 34 1.27 27.14 25.10
C PRO A 34 0.60 26.92 23.74
N THR A 35 1.34 27.18 22.67
CA THR A 35 0.86 26.99 21.30
C THR A 35 0.70 25.51 20.99
N VAL A 36 -0.48 25.11 20.50
CA VAL A 36 -0.75 23.74 20.04
C VAL A 36 -0.51 23.70 18.53
N THR A 37 0.76 23.55 18.14
CA THR A 37 1.21 23.45 16.74
C THR A 37 2.14 22.27 16.54
N GLU A 38 2.05 21.65 15.37
CA GLU A 38 2.95 20.58 14.93
C GLU A 38 4.03 21.16 14.00
N GLN A 39 5.29 20.76 14.17
CA GLN A 39 6.42 21.26 13.37
C GLN A 39 6.60 20.43 12.08
N TYR A 40 5.56 20.33 11.25
CA TYR A 40 5.66 19.67 9.95
C TYR A 40 6.59 20.46 9.00
N PRO A 41 7.51 19.83 8.25
CA PRO A 41 7.68 18.38 8.04
C PRO A 41 8.70 17.68 8.97
N PHE A 42 9.30 18.40 9.93
CA PHE A 42 10.35 17.87 10.81
C PHE A 42 9.82 16.89 11.85
N GLU A 43 8.63 17.17 12.39
CA GLU A 43 7.91 16.31 13.34
C GLU A 43 6.57 15.89 12.72
N LYS A 44 6.51 14.68 12.16
CA LYS A 44 5.29 14.12 11.59
C LYS A 44 4.47 13.41 12.66
N VAL A 45 3.18 13.72 12.73
CA VAL A 45 2.26 12.98 13.59
C VAL A 45 1.85 11.67 12.90
N PRO A 46 1.94 10.52 13.59
CA PRO A 46 1.53 9.25 13.00
C PRO A 46 0.02 9.25 12.76
N THR A 47 -0.38 8.90 11.54
CA THR A 47 -1.78 8.69 11.20
C THR A 47 -2.33 7.46 11.93
N LYS A 48 -3.66 7.38 12.09
CA LYS A 48 -4.29 6.25 12.78
C LYS A 48 -4.09 4.95 11.98
N PRO A 49 -4.07 3.76 12.62
CA PRO A 49 -3.81 2.49 11.92
C PRO A 49 -4.77 2.14 10.77
N ARG A 50 -5.98 2.71 10.75
CA ARG A 50 -6.99 2.51 9.69
C ARG A 50 -7.17 3.75 8.81
N TYR A 51 -6.13 4.57 8.68
CA TYR A 51 -6.15 5.72 7.81
C TYR A 51 -6.22 5.29 6.35
N HIS A 52 -6.99 6.03 5.55
CA HIS A 52 -7.15 5.80 4.12
C HIS A 52 -6.18 6.68 3.33
N GLY A 53 -4.94 6.22 3.14
CA GLY A 53 -3.90 6.95 2.42
C GLY A 53 -3.59 6.36 1.03
N ARG A 54 -2.30 6.26 0.70
CA ARG A 54 -1.80 5.71 -0.57
C ARG A 54 -2.30 4.29 -0.80
N HIS A 55 -2.69 3.99 -2.03
CA HIS A 55 -3.06 2.62 -2.38
C HIS A 55 -1.80 1.80 -2.66
N GLN A 56 -1.82 0.51 -2.32
CA GLN A 56 -0.71 -0.40 -2.52
C GLN A 56 -1.22 -1.78 -2.95
N LEU A 57 -0.64 -2.33 -4.02
CA LEU A 57 -0.85 -3.68 -4.51
C LEU A 57 0.17 -4.63 -3.86
N ASN A 58 -0.32 -5.56 -3.06
CA ASN A 58 0.52 -6.47 -2.29
C ASN A 58 0.94 -7.71 -3.08
N ARG A 59 2.01 -8.34 -2.58
CA ARG A 59 2.58 -9.60 -3.06
C ARG A 59 2.38 -10.71 -2.01
N TYR A 60 2.42 -11.96 -2.46
CA TYR A 60 2.62 -13.13 -1.62
C TYR A 60 4.07 -13.21 -1.14
N GLU A 61 4.33 -14.11 -0.18
CA GLU A 61 5.65 -14.24 0.44
C GLU A 61 6.71 -14.82 -0.51
N ASP A 62 6.32 -15.46 -1.62
CA ASP A 62 7.24 -15.87 -2.69
C ASP A 62 7.54 -14.74 -3.69
N GLY A 63 6.75 -13.67 -3.68
CA GLY A 63 6.89 -12.48 -4.52
C GLY A 63 5.92 -12.38 -5.70
N LEU A 64 5.08 -13.41 -5.92
CA LEU A 64 3.94 -13.31 -6.83
C LEU A 64 2.98 -12.22 -6.38
N GLU A 65 2.34 -11.56 -7.34
CA GLU A 65 1.35 -10.53 -7.08
C GLU A 65 0.04 -11.13 -6.57
N LYS A 66 -0.64 -10.45 -5.63
CA LYS A 66 -1.97 -10.88 -5.17
C LYS A 66 -3.09 -10.54 -6.15
N CYS A 67 -2.85 -9.60 -7.06
CA CYS A 67 -3.87 -9.10 -7.98
C CYS A 67 -4.09 -10.09 -9.13
N ILE A 68 -5.30 -10.65 -9.21
CA ILE A 68 -5.70 -11.60 -10.26
C ILE A 68 -6.38 -10.93 -11.47
N GLY A 69 -6.42 -9.60 -11.53
CA GLY A 69 -7.07 -8.88 -12.64
C GLY A 69 -8.57 -9.16 -12.76
N CYS A 70 -9.29 -9.29 -11.64
CA CYS A 70 -10.75 -9.55 -11.62
C CYS A 70 -11.63 -8.31 -11.82
N GLU A 71 -11.04 -7.11 -11.88
CA GLU A 71 -11.71 -5.83 -12.20
C GLU A 71 -12.79 -5.36 -11.19
N LEU A 72 -13.08 -6.13 -10.14
CA LEU A 72 -14.10 -5.78 -9.12
C LEU A 72 -13.81 -4.46 -8.39
N CYS A 73 -12.54 -4.14 -8.17
CA CYS A 73 -12.15 -2.88 -7.54
C CYS A 73 -12.45 -1.64 -8.40
N ALA A 74 -12.36 -1.77 -9.73
CA ALA A 74 -12.78 -0.72 -10.66
C ALA A 74 -14.29 -0.56 -10.65
N TRP A 75 -15.02 -1.67 -10.70
CA TRP A 75 -16.48 -1.67 -10.61
C TRP A 75 -17.02 -1.06 -9.30
N ALA A 76 -16.35 -1.34 -8.17
CA ALA A 76 -16.72 -0.81 -6.86
C ALA A 76 -16.36 0.68 -6.68
N CYS A 77 -15.57 1.28 -7.58
CA CYS A 77 -15.09 2.65 -7.43
C CYS A 77 -16.21 3.66 -7.75
N PRO A 78 -16.71 4.44 -6.76
CA PRO A 78 -17.81 5.39 -7.01
C PRO A 78 -17.39 6.59 -7.88
N ALA A 79 -16.09 6.86 -7.97
CA ALA A 79 -15.53 7.96 -8.76
C ALA A 79 -15.01 7.52 -10.13
N ASP A 80 -15.05 6.21 -10.43
CA ASP A 80 -14.49 5.63 -11.66
C ASP A 80 -13.03 6.08 -11.87
N ALA A 81 -12.22 5.87 -10.83
CA ALA A 81 -10.82 6.31 -10.76
C ALA A 81 -9.82 5.21 -11.09
N ILE A 82 -10.26 3.97 -11.29
CA ILE A 82 -9.40 2.79 -11.44
C ILE A 82 -9.66 2.18 -12.81
N TYR A 83 -8.59 1.93 -13.57
CA TYR A 83 -8.63 1.15 -14.80
C TYR A 83 -7.85 -0.15 -14.61
N VAL A 84 -8.44 -1.28 -14.98
CA VAL A 84 -7.84 -2.61 -14.83
C VAL A 84 -8.07 -3.40 -16.10
N GLU A 85 -7.03 -4.05 -16.59
CA GLU A 85 -7.11 -5.06 -17.63
C GLU A 85 -6.48 -6.35 -17.08
N GLY A 86 -7.19 -7.47 -17.17
CA GLY A 86 -6.66 -8.77 -16.79
C GLY A 86 -6.17 -9.57 -18.00
N ALA A 87 -5.00 -10.21 -17.87
CA ALA A 87 -4.44 -11.14 -18.85
C ALA A 87 -4.26 -12.54 -18.26
N ASP A 88 -4.08 -13.52 -19.14
CA ASP A 88 -3.94 -14.93 -18.77
C ASP A 88 -2.47 -15.29 -18.49
N ASN A 89 -2.18 -15.99 -17.39
CA ASN A 89 -0.85 -16.48 -17.07
C ASN A 89 -0.37 -17.53 -18.09
N SER A 90 -1.28 -18.25 -18.76
CA SER A 90 -0.92 -19.20 -19.83
C SER A 90 -0.28 -18.54 -21.05
N ALA A 91 -0.42 -17.22 -21.21
CA ALA A 91 0.28 -16.45 -22.24
C ALA A 91 1.73 -16.14 -21.87
N LEU A 92 2.14 -16.36 -20.61
CA LEU A 92 3.52 -16.20 -20.18
C LEU A 92 4.35 -17.45 -20.58
N PRO A 93 5.62 -17.25 -20.98
CA PRO A 93 6.47 -18.35 -21.41
C PRO A 93 6.85 -19.26 -20.23
N ASP A 94 7.21 -20.50 -20.54
CA ASP A 94 7.89 -21.43 -19.63
C ASP A 94 7.15 -21.70 -18.30
N GLY A 95 5.82 -21.62 -18.33
CA GLY A 95 4.95 -21.86 -17.17
C GLY A 95 5.04 -20.76 -16.09
N ALA A 96 5.58 -19.60 -16.44
CA ALA A 96 5.72 -18.50 -15.51
C ALA A 96 4.37 -17.91 -15.12
N HIS A 97 4.28 -17.40 -13.89
CA HIS A 97 3.09 -16.75 -13.36
C HIS A 97 3.46 -15.37 -12.82
N ARG A 98 2.56 -14.39 -12.96
CA ARG A 98 2.66 -13.11 -12.24
C ARG A 98 1.85 -13.10 -10.95
N SER A 99 0.75 -13.83 -10.94
CA SER A 99 -0.14 -14.05 -9.80
C SER A 99 -0.47 -15.55 -9.72
N PRO A 100 -0.92 -16.04 -8.57
CA PRO A 100 -1.48 -17.39 -8.48
C PRO A 100 -2.75 -17.52 -9.35
N GLY A 101 -2.94 -18.69 -9.94
CA GLY A 101 -4.10 -19.01 -10.76
C GLY A 101 -3.96 -18.62 -12.23
N GLU A 102 -5.08 -18.55 -12.94
CA GLU A 102 -5.11 -18.38 -14.40
C GLU A 102 -4.91 -16.94 -14.88
N ARG A 103 -5.17 -15.93 -14.04
CA ARG A 103 -5.20 -14.51 -14.48
C ARG A 103 -4.38 -13.61 -13.59
N TYR A 104 -3.81 -12.56 -14.19
CA TYR A 104 -3.11 -11.46 -13.51
C TYR A 104 -3.57 -10.10 -14.05
N GLY A 105 -3.37 -9.03 -13.29
CA GLY A 105 -3.63 -7.67 -13.79
C GLY A 105 -2.51 -7.22 -14.73
N SER A 106 -2.75 -7.19 -16.05
CA SER A 106 -1.78 -6.71 -17.04
C SER A 106 -1.61 -5.21 -16.96
N VAL A 107 -2.73 -4.49 -16.88
CA VAL A 107 -2.77 -3.04 -16.67
C VAL A 107 -3.52 -2.77 -15.38
N TYR A 108 -2.95 -1.91 -14.53
CA TYR A 108 -3.61 -1.43 -13.34
C TYR A 108 -3.26 0.04 -13.15
N GLN A 109 -4.26 0.92 -13.16
CA GLN A 109 -4.03 2.36 -13.01
C GLN A 109 -4.99 2.95 -11.99
N ILE A 110 -4.51 3.89 -11.18
CA ILE A 110 -5.34 4.70 -10.29
C ILE A 110 -5.09 6.18 -10.57
N ASN A 111 -6.17 6.89 -10.92
CA ASN A 111 -6.14 8.34 -11.07
C ASN A 111 -6.40 9.02 -9.72
N TYR A 112 -5.35 9.56 -9.09
CA TYR A 112 -5.44 10.24 -7.81
C TYR A 112 -6.13 11.61 -7.87
N LEU A 113 -6.34 12.17 -9.06
CA LEU A 113 -7.18 13.37 -9.24
C LEU A 113 -8.69 13.06 -9.22
N ARG A 114 -9.08 11.79 -9.40
CA ARG A 114 -10.48 11.33 -9.31
C ARG A 114 -10.78 10.58 -8.02
N CYS A 115 -9.78 9.89 -7.45
CA CYS A 115 -9.96 9.09 -6.26
C CYS A 115 -10.45 9.92 -5.06
N ILE A 116 -11.50 9.44 -4.40
CA ILE A 116 -12.09 10.06 -3.19
C ILE A 116 -11.71 9.34 -1.88
N PHE A 117 -10.76 8.40 -1.93
CA PHE A 117 -10.22 7.67 -0.77
C PHE A 117 -11.28 6.98 0.12
N CYS A 118 -12.38 6.52 -0.49
CA CYS A 118 -13.49 5.89 0.25
C CYS A 118 -13.17 4.48 0.79
N GLY A 119 -12.29 3.73 0.12
CA GLY A 119 -11.89 2.37 0.51
C GLY A 119 -12.79 1.23 0.04
N LEU A 120 -13.84 1.51 -0.75
CA LEU A 120 -14.71 0.46 -1.30
C LEU A 120 -13.96 -0.54 -2.20
N CYS A 121 -12.93 -0.09 -2.91
CA CYS A 121 -12.08 -0.95 -3.74
C CYS A 121 -11.31 -2.01 -2.91
N ILE A 122 -10.99 -1.73 -1.64
CA ILE A 122 -10.32 -2.68 -0.74
C ILE A 122 -11.32 -3.74 -0.28
N GLU A 123 -12.52 -3.32 0.12
CA GLU A 123 -13.55 -4.24 0.59
C GLU A 123 -14.06 -5.15 -0.53
N ALA A 124 -14.11 -4.64 -1.76
CA ALA A 124 -14.47 -5.42 -2.93
C ALA A 124 -13.38 -6.40 -3.39
N CYS A 125 -12.13 -6.27 -2.93
CA CYS A 125 -11.03 -7.08 -3.41
C CYS A 125 -11.04 -8.50 -2.82
N PRO A 126 -11.32 -9.56 -3.61
CA PRO A 126 -11.50 -10.92 -3.09
C PRO A 126 -10.18 -11.52 -2.56
N THR A 127 -9.05 -11.17 -3.17
CA THR A 127 -7.71 -11.67 -2.78
C THR A 127 -6.98 -10.76 -1.80
N ARG A 128 -7.62 -9.65 -1.37
CA ARG A 128 -6.99 -8.58 -0.57
C ARG A 128 -5.65 -8.10 -1.16
N ALA A 129 -5.59 -8.01 -2.48
CA ALA A 129 -4.42 -7.52 -3.20
C ALA A 129 -4.22 -6.01 -2.97
N LEU A 130 -5.29 -5.22 -3.07
CA LEU A 130 -5.25 -3.79 -2.89
C LEU A 130 -5.47 -3.44 -1.41
N THR A 131 -4.57 -2.65 -0.84
CA THR A 131 -4.70 -2.09 0.51
C THR A 131 -4.40 -0.60 0.50
N MET A 132 -4.81 0.11 1.55
CA MET A 132 -4.40 1.49 1.79
C MET A 132 -3.34 1.54 2.88
N THR A 133 -2.34 2.38 2.67
CA THR A 133 -1.27 2.65 3.61
C THR A 133 -1.55 3.94 4.38
N ASN A 134 -0.64 4.25 5.30
CA ASN A 134 -0.68 5.45 6.12
C ASN A 134 0.00 6.67 5.47
N GLU A 135 0.48 6.52 4.24
CA GLU A 135 1.15 7.57 3.48
C GLU A 135 0.15 8.54 2.86
N TYR A 136 0.34 9.84 3.09
CA TYR A 136 -0.57 10.91 2.67
C TYR A 136 0.08 11.95 1.76
N GLU A 137 1.39 11.88 1.55
CA GLU A 137 2.18 12.86 0.78
C GLU A 137 2.24 12.46 -0.70
N LEU A 138 1.10 12.47 -1.38
CA LEU A 138 0.95 11.91 -2.74
C LEU A 138 1.05 12.96 -3.87
N THR A 139 1.58 14.15 -3.56
CA THR A 139 1.60 15.26 -4.51
C THR A 139 2.62 15.05 -5.62
N GLY A 140 2.25 15.40 -6.84
CA GLY A 140 3.08 15.32 -8.03
C GLY A 140 3.08 16.64 -8.81
N PRO A 141 4.09 16.88 -9.65
CA PRO A 141 4.23 18.15 -10.38
C PRO A 141 3.29 18.28 -11.58
N THR A 142 2.79 17.16 -12.12
CA THR A 142 1.96 17.11 -13.34
C THR A 142 0.68 16.32 -13.10
N ARG A 143 -0.32 16.54 -13.95
CA ARG A 143 -1.60 15.82 -13.87
C ARG A 143 -1.43 14.36 -14.28
N GLU A 144 -0.60 14.14 -15.30
CA GLU A 144 -0.27 12.82 -15.85
C GLU A 144 0.47 11.99 -14.79
N GLY A 145 1.39 12.59 -14.03
CA GLY A 145 2.12 11.92 -12.95
C GLY A 145 1.26 11.55 -11.73
N LEU A 146 -0.02 11.98 -11.70
CA LEU A 146 -0.99 11.57 -10.67
C LEU A 146 -1.94 10.46 -11.18
N ILE A 147 -1.69 9.94 -12.37
CA ILE A 147 -2.26 8.67 -12.84
C ILE A 147 -1.17 7.64 -12.63
N TRP A 148 -1.26 6.93 -11.51
CA TRP A 148 -0.25 5.94 -11.15
C TRP A 148 -0.53 4.63 -11.83
N GLU A 149 0.53 4.02 -12.35
CA GLU A 149 0.49 2.73 -13.00
C GLU A 149 0.75 1.60 -11.98
N LYS A 150 0.75 0.38 -12.47
CA LYS A 150 0.81 -0.82 -11.63
C LYS A 150 2.12 -0.83 -10.84
N GLU A 151 3.20 -0.45 -11.48
CA GLU A 151 4.57 -0.41 -10.96
C GLU A 151 4.70 0.57 -9.80
N ASP A 152 4.00 1.72 -9.85
CA ASP A 152 3.98 2.73 -8.79
C ASP A 152 3.20 2.25 -7.55
N LEU A 153 2.22 1.37 -7.77
CA LEU A 153 1.32 0.84 -6.75
C LEU A 153 1.86 -0.44 -6.11
N LEU A 154 2.73 -1.18 -6.80
CA LEU A 154 3.24 -2.46 -6.33
C LEU A 154 4.07 -2.30 -5.06
N ALA A 155 3.79 -3.17 -4.09
CA ALA A 155 4.58 -3.28 -2.88
C ALA A 155 6.04 -3.63 -3.24
N PRO A 156 7.02 -3.01 -2.58
CA PRO A 156 8.42 -3.39 -2.74
C PRO A 156 8.61 -4.85 -2.33
N LEU A 157 9.55 -5.51 -3.00
CA LEU A 157 9.94 -6.88 -2.66
C LEU A 157 10.64 -6.87 -1.29
N ARG A 158 10.23 -7.78 -0.41
CA ARG A 158 10.88 -8.00 0.88
C ARG A 158 12.10 -8.89 0.69
N GLU A 159 12.99 -8.87 1.68
CA GLU A 159 14.14 -9.77 1.71
C GLU A 159 13.68 -11.24 1.61
N GLY A 160 14.25 -11.98 0.65
CA GLY A 160 13.92 -13.37 0.41
C GLY A 160 12.76 -13.63 -0.57
N MET A 161 12.05 -12.61 -1.08
CA MET A 161 11.08 -12.76 -2.17
C MET A 161 11.76 -12.82 -3.54
N LEU A 162 11.13 -13.47 -4.52
CA LEU A 162 11.54 -13.44 -5.93
C LEU A 162 10.70 -12.44 -6.74
N ALA A 163 11.32 -11.71 -7.66
CA ALA A 163 10.56 -10.85 -8.56
C ALA A 163 9.72 -11.70 -9.52
N ALA A 164 8.42 -11.43 -9.62
CA ALA A 164 7.57 -12.01 -10.65
C ALA A 164 7.98 -11.51 -12.06
N PRO A 165 7.90 -12.34 -13.12
CA PRO A 165 7.23 -13.63 -13.17
C PRO A 165 8.13 -14.83 -12.80
N HIS A 166 7.53 -15.84 -12.18
CA HIS A 166 8.14 -17.15 -11.90
C HIS A 166 7.01 -18.20 -11.73
N PRO A 167 7.27 -19.51 -11.84
CA PRO A 167 6.24 -20.52 -11.64
C PRO A 167 5.72 -20.49 -10.18
N MET A 168 4.51 -21.00 -9.98
CA MET A 168 3.98 -21.28 -8.65
C MET A 168 4.81 -22.36 -7.93
N VAL A 169 4.69 -22.42 -6.61
CA VAL A 169 5.32 -23.49 -5.82
C VAL A 169 4.83 -24.86 -6.31
N PRO A 170 5.73 -25.80 -6.65
CA PRO A 170 5.32 -27.11 -7.16
C PRO A 170 4.37 -27.85 -6.22
N GLY A 171 3.32 -28.45 -6.78
CA GLY A 171 2.32 -29.21 -6.03
C GLY A 171 1.29 -28.35 -5.27
N THR A 172 1.34 -27.02 -5.39
CA THR A 172 0.33 -26.12 -4.83
C THR A 172 -0.73 -25.73 -5.86
N THR A 173 -1.86 -25.27 -5.36
CA THR A 173 -2.96 -24.66 -6.10
C THR A 173 -3.08 -23.17 -5.76
N ASP A 174 -3.82 -22.42 -6.57
CA ASP A 174 -4.13 -21.01 -6.31
C ASP A 174 -4.81 -20.80 -4.95
N THR A 175 -5.60 -21.78 -4.53
CA THR A 175 -6.28 -21.78 -3.23
C THR A 175 -5.31 -21.83 -2.06
N ASP A 176 -4.18 -22.53 -2.19
CA ASP A 176 -3.17 -22.62 -1.12
C ASP A 176 -2.47 -21.27 -0.92
N TYR A 177 -2.28 -20.51 -2.02
CA TYR A 177 -1.87 -19.11 -1.95
C TYR A 177 -2.93 -18.24 -1.26
N TYR A 178 -4.21 -18.38 -1.62
CA TYR A 178 -5.29 -17.60 -1.00
C TYR A 178 -5.45 -17.86 0.51
N ARG A 179 -5.11 -19.07 0.97
CA ARG A 179 -5.07 -19.42 2.40
C ARG A 179 -3.79 -18.98 3.10
N GLY A 180 -2.76 -18.55 2.37
CA GLY A 180 -1.47 -18.13 2.92
C GLY A 180 -0.58 -19.30 3.34
N GLU A 181 -0.73 -20.46 2.71
CA GLU A 181 0.08 -21.66 2.99
C GLU A 181 1.48 -21.58 2.36
N VAL A 182 1.63 -20.79 1.28
CA VAL A 182 2.93 -20.46 0.68
C VAL A 182 3.59 -19.33 1.47
N THR A 183 4.72 -19.65 2.11
CA THR A 183 5.43 -18.77 3.04
C THR A 183 6.72 -18.18 2.49
N GLY A 184 7.10 -18.51 1.25
CA GLY A 184 8.31 -18.02 0.61
C GLY A 184 8.62 -18.80 -0.68
N PRO A 185 9.65 -18.37 -1.43
CA PRO A 185 10.07 -19.08 -2.61
C PRO A 185 10.81 -20.38 -2.27
N VAL A 186 10.66 -21.39 -3.12
CA VAL A 186 11.33 -22.70 -2.98
C VAL A 186 12.54 -22.84 -3.91
N PRO A 187 13.49 -23.77 -3.65
CA PRO A 187 14.67 -23.97 -4.49
C PRO A 187 14.34 -24.14 -5.98
N GLU A 188 13.26 -24.83 -6.30
CA GLU A 188 12.80 -25.06 -7.68
C GLU A 188 12.42 -23.75 -8.39
N GLN A 189 11.79 -22.81 -7.69
CA GLN A 189 11.47 -21.49 -8.22
C GLN A 189 12.74 -20.65 -8.40
N ILE A 190 13.68 -20.71 -7.44
CA ILE A 190 14.96 -20.00 -7.51
C ILE A 190 15.78 -20.50 -8.69
N ASP A 191 15.85 -21.81 -8.89
CA ASP A 191 16.59 -22.43 -9.98
C ASP A 191 15.96 -22.07 -11.34
N TRP A 192 14.63 -22.07 -11.43
CA TRP A 192 13.91 -21.60 -12.62
C TRP A 192 14.25 -20.13 -12.93
N VAL A 193 14.21 -19.25 -11.93
CA VAL A 193 14.56 -17.82 -12.13
C VAL A 193 16.01 -17.69 -12.55
N ARG A 194 16.93 -18.46 -11.98
CA ARG A 194 18.35 -18.43 -12.36
C ARG A 194 18.59 -18.88 -13.80
N GLU A 195 17.83 -19.87 -14.29
CA GLU A 195 17.93 -20.35 -15.66
C GLU A 195 17.40 -19.31 -16.68
N HIS A 196 16.27 -18.68 -16.39
CA HIS A 196 15.59 -17.78 -17.33
C HIS A 196 16.04 -16.31 -17.19
N ARG A 197 16.48 -15.89 -16.00
CA ARG A 197 16.83 -14.52 -15.62
C ARG A 197 18.03 -14.51 -14.66
N PRO A 198 19.24 -14.89 -15.12
CA PRO A 198 20.43 -15.03 -14.26
C PRO A 198 20.88 -13.73 -13.58
N ASP A 199 20.56 -12.57 -14.17
CA ASP A 199 20.91 -11.26 -13.63
C ASP A 199 19.81 -10.66 -12.72
N ASP A 200 18.81 -11.46 -12.32
CA ASP A 200 17.73 -10.98 -11.45
C ASP A 200 18.28 -10.60 -10.05
N PRO A 201 18.06 -9.35 -9.59
CA PRO A 201 18.63 -8.87 -8.32
C PRO A 201 18.01 -9.53 -7.08
N THR A 202 16.91 -10.26 -7.23
CA THR A 202 16.26 -10.99 -6.14
C THR A 202 16.80 -12.39 -5.92
N LEU A 203 17.67 -12.87 -6.82
CA LEU A 203 18.30 -14.17 -6.65
C LEU A 203 19.20 -14.18 -5.40
N PRO A 204 19.09 -15.21 -4.54
CA PRO A 204 19.99 -15.34 -3.41
C PRO A 204 21.43 -15.58 -3.92
N PRO A 205 22.44 -15.08 -3.19
CA PRO A 205 23.83 -15.31 -3.56
C PRO A 205 24.13 -16.81 -3.60
N VAL A 206 24.92 -17.23 -4.58
CA VAL A 206 25.34 -18.63 -4.71
C VAL A 206 26.19 -18.99 -3.49
N VAL A 207 25.59 -19.75 -2.56
CA VAL A 207 26.33 -20.29 -1.42
C VAL A 207 27.14 -21.48 -1.93
N ASP A 208 28.46 -21.31 -2.03
CA ASP A 208 29.37 -22.43 -2.32
C ASP A 208 29.22 -23.50 -1.22
N PRO A 209 28.72 -24.71 -1.52
CA PRO A 209 28.56 -25.77 -0.53
C PRO A 209 29.89 -26.20 0.13
N ALA A 210 31.05 -25.83 -0.43
CA ALA A 210 32.36 -26.03 0.19
C ALA A 210 32.69 -25.01 1.28
N ALA A 211 32.11 -23.80 1.24
CA ALA A 211 32.33 -22.76 2.24
C ALA A 211 31.58 -23.04 3.56
N ALA A 212 30.38 -23.65 3.49
CA ALA A 212 29.57 -24.00 4.65
C ALA A 212 30.13 -25.18 5.49
N ARG A 213 31.08 -25.96 4.95
CA ARG A 213 31.65 -27.14 5.61
C ARG A 213 32.96 -26.89 6.37
N ARG A 214 33.46 -25.66 6.43
CA ARG A 214 34.66 -25.35 7.22
C ARG A 214 34.24 -25.05 8.66
N PRO A 215 34.50 -25.93 9.65
CA PRO A 215 34.32 -25.55 11.04
C PRO A 215 35.32 -24.42 11.35
N GLU A 216 34.83 -23.28 11.84
CA GLU A 216 35.68 -22.23 12.39
C GLU A 216 36.44 -22.79 13.59
N VAL A 217 37.69 -23.19 13.37
CA VAL A 217 38.62 -23.50 14.47
C VAL A 217 38.96 -22.18 15.15
N ARG A 218 38.19 -21.83 16.18
CA ARG A 218 38.48 -20.71 17.06
C ARG A 218 39.81 -20.97 17.75
N LYS A 219 40.90 -20.38 17.24
CA LYS A 219 42.20 -20.37 17.91
C LYS A 219 42.04 -19.63 19.25
N VAL A 220 42.04 -20.38 20.34
CA VAL A 220 42.20 -19.85 21.69
C VAL A 220 43.65 -19.39 21.81
N VAL A 221 43.86 -18.08 21.74
CA VAL A 221 45.15 -17.44 22.03
C VAL A 221 45.32 -17.47 23.55
N ARG A 222 46.41 -18.10 24.01
CA ARG A 222 46.88 -18.02 25.40
C ARG A 222 47.70 -16.75 25.60
#